data_AF-A0A498QWF8-F1
#
_entry.id   AF-A0A498QWF8-F1
#
_cell.length_a   1.000
_cell.length_b   1.000
_cell.length_c   1.000
_cell.angle_alpha   90.00
_cell.angle_beta   90.00
_cell.angle_gamma   90.00
#
_symmetry.space_group_name_H-M   'P 1'
#
loop_
_entity.id
_entity.type
_entity.pdbx_description
1 polymer ?
#
loop_
_entity_poly.entity_id
_entity_poly.type
_entity_poly.pdbx_seq_one_letter_code
_entity_poly.pdbx_strand_id
1 'polypeptide(L)'
;MHPSFLYKIGFQLAAFAVMLWMRNKLTQPGELFVLYVAGYAVFRFFVEFVRANETVWLGLTRPQWFLLPSVVLIAVRLGYGYRRGHYDPLLQRQALPA
;
A
#
# COMPACT_ATOMS: atom_id res chain seq x y z
N MET A 1 -4.91 23.93 -12.95
CA MET A 1 -5.22 22.52 -13.30
C MET A 1 -4.05 21.66 -12.85
N HIS A 2 -4.19 20.90 -11.76
CA HIS A 2 -3.10 20.02 -11.29
C HIS A 2 -3.00 18.80 -12.22
N PRO A 3 -1.80 18.45 -12.72
CA PRO A 3 -1.59 17.27 -13.55
C PRO A 3 -1.67 15.99 -12.70
N SER A 4 -2.86 15.68 -12.19
CA SER A 4 -3.17 14.47 -11.41
C SER A 4 -2.84 13.18 -12.16
N PHE A 5 -2.73 13.24 -13.49
CA PHE A 5 -2.33 12.12 -14.34
C PHE A 5 -0.86 11.73 -14.16
N LEU A 6 0.07 12.70 -14.03
CA LEU A 6 1.49 12.39 -13.85
C LEU A 6 1.74 11.64 -12.53
N TYR A 7 1.09 12.06 -11.45
CA TYR A 7 1.17 11.36 -10.16
C TYR A 7 0.63 9.93 -10.23
N LYS A 8 -0.46 9.71 -10.97
CA LYS A 8 -1.03 8.37 -11.21
C LYS A 8 -0.09 7.48 -12.01
N ILE A 9 0.45 7.99 -13.11
CA ILE A 9 1.37 7.23 -13.96
C ILE A 9 2.65 6.88 -13.18
N GLY A 10 3.24 7.85 -12.48
CA GLY A 10 4.43 7.64 -11.66
C GLY A 10 4.21 6.59 -10.58
N PHE A 11 3.07 6.63 -9.90
CA PHE A 11 2.73 5.60 -8.93
C PHE A 11 2.48 4.23 -9.56
N GLN A 12 1.76 4.16 -10.68
CA GLN A 12 1.49 2.88 -11.34
C GLN A 12 2.80 2.19 -11.75
N LEU A 13 3.76 2.97 -12.28
CA LEU A 13 5.09 2.49 -12.63
C LEU A 13 5.91 2.07 -11.39
N ALA A 14 5.88 2.88 -10.33
CA ALA A 14 6.56 2.54 -9.08
C ALA A 14 5.99 1.28 -8.42
N ALA A 15 4.66 1.17 -8.34
CA ALA A 15 3.96 -0.01 -7.82
C ALA A 15 4.29 -1.26 -8.64
N PHE A 16 4.33 -1.13 -9.97
CA PHE A 16 4.72 -2.22 -10.86
C PHE A 16 6.18 -2.65 -10.65
N ALA A 17 7.11 -1.70 -10.55
CA ALA A 17 8.52 -1.98 -10.27
C ALA A 17 8.72 -2.67 -8.91
N VAL A 18 8.03 -2.20 -7.87
CA VAL A 18 8.03 -2.82 -6.55
C VAL A 18 7.48 -4.25 -6.62
N MET A 19 6.34 -4.47 -7.30
CA MET A 19 5.80 -5.83 -7.47
C MET A 19 6.78 -6.75 -8.20
N LEU A 20 7.43 -6.29 -9.27
CA LEU A 20 8.43 -7.09 -10.00
C LEU A 20 9.61 -7.48 -9.11
N TRP A 21 10.09 -6.56 -8.27
CA TRP A 21 11.17 -6.83 -7.33
C TRP A 21 10.75 -7.81 -6.23
N MET A 22 9.52 -7.70 -5.73
CA MET A 22 8.99 -8.56 -4.67
C MET A 22 8.56 -9.94 -5.15
N ARG A 23 8.23 -10.11 -6.44
CA ARG A 23 7.68 -11.36 -7.00
C ARG A 23 8.56 -12.59 -6.71
N ASN A 24 9.88 -12.42 -6.75
CA ASN A 24 10.84 -13.52 -6.59
C ASN A 24 11.25 -13.73 -5.12
N LYS A 25 10.86 -12.82 -4.23
CA LYS A 25 11.23 -12.83 -2.81
C LYS A 25 10.09 -13.35 -1.92
N LEU A 26 8.84 -13.23 -2.37
CA LEU A 26 7.68 -13.72 -1.65
C LEU A 26 7.37 -15.16 -2.05
N THR A 27 7.54 -16.09 -1.11
CA THR A 27 7.25 -17.52 -1.30
C THR A 27 5.82 -17.90 -0.90
N GLN A 28 5.14 -17.04 -0.14
CA GLN A 28 3.78 -17.26 0.36
C GLN A 28 2.73 -16.88 -0.70
N PRO A 29 1.81 -17.78 -1.08
CA PRO A 29 0.75 -17.47 -2.03
C PRO A 29 -0.19 -16.39 -1.48
N GLY A 30 -0.54 -15.41 -2.33
CA GLY A 30 -1.46 -14.31 -2.00
C GLY A 30 -0.81 -13.09 -1.33
N GLU A 31 0.40 -13.19 -0.78
CA GLU A 31 1.05 -12.06 -0.10
C GLU A 31 1.44 -10.93 -1.06
N LEU A 32 1.85 -11.26 -2.29
CA LEU A 32 2.12 -10.26 -3.33
C LEU A 32 0.87 -9.42 -3.66
N PHE A 33 -0.31 -10.03 -3.65
CA PHE A 33 -1.58 -9.33 -3.87
C PHE A 33 -1.94 -8.45 -2.67
N VAL A 34 -1.77 -8.93 -1.44
CA VAL A 34 -2.01 -8.14 -0.22
C VAL A 34 -1.12 -6.90 -0.18
N LEU A 35 0.16 -7.04 -0.52
CA LEU A 35 1.11 -5.93 -0.60
C LEU A 35 0.76 -4.92 -1.70
N TYR A 36 0.28 -5.39 -2.85
CA TYR A 36 -0.22 -4.50 -3.89
C TYR A 36 -1.44 -3.70 -3.43
N VAL A 37 -2.43 -4.38 -2.85
CA VAL A 37 -3.63 -3.74 -2.31
C VAL A 37 -3.27 -2.73 -1.21
N ALA A 38 -2.26 -3.05 -0.38
CA ALA A 38 -1.76 -2.14 0.63
C ALA A 38 -1.12 -0.90 0.04
N GLY A 39 -0.18 -1.06 -0.90
CA GLY A 39 0.45 0.07 -1.59
C GLY A 39 -0.58 0.93 -2.33
N TYR A 40 -1.57 0.30 -2.96
CA TYR A 40 -2.66 0.99 -3.64
C TYR A 40 -3.53 1.79 -2.67
N ALA A 41 -3.89 1.25 -1.51
CA ALA A 41 -4.69 1.96 -0.51
C ALA A 41 -3.95 3.19 0.03
N VAL A 42 -2.66 3.05 0.32
CA VAL A 42 -1.80 4.17 0.76
C VAL A 42 -1.75 5.25 -0.31
N PHE A 43 -1.48 4.88 -1.56
CA PHE A 43 -1.48 5.84 -2.65
C PHE A 43 -2.83 6.51 -2.86
N ARG A 44 -3.93 5.74 -2.81
CA ARG A 44 -5.27 6.27 -2.99
C ARG A 44 -5.59 7.29 -1.91
N PHE A 45 -5.17 7.06 -0.68
CA PHE A 45 -5.25 8.02 0.41
C PHE A 45 -4.50 9.32 0.07
N PHE A 46 -3.22 9.25 -0.29
CA PHE A 46 -2.43 10.45 -0.62
C PHE A 46 -2.94 11.20 -1.86
N VAL A 47 -3.38 10.50 -2.91
CA VAL A 47 -3.96 11.14 -4.10
C VAL A 47 -5.27 11.85 -3.77
N GLU A 48 -6.07 11.28 -2.88
CA GLU A 48 -7.31 11.89 -2.45
C GLU A 48 -7.07 13.17 -1.64
N PHE A 49 -5.93 13.31 -0.95
CA PHE A 49 -5.49 14.55 -0.32
C PHE A 49 -5.05 15.62 -1.34
N VAL A 50 -4.40 15.21 -2.43
CA VAL A 50 -3.97 16.13 -3.50
C VAL A 50 -5.13 16.56 -4.38
N ARG A 51 -6.20 15.77 -4.46
CA ARG A 51 -7.47 16.19 -5.06
C ARG A 51 -8.16 17.16 -4.10
N ALA A 52 -8.26 18.43 -4.52
CA ALA A 52 -9.13 19.42 -3.90
C ALA A 52 -10.61 19.02 -4.11
N ASN A 53 -11.05 17.96 -3.43
CA ASN A 53 -12.43 17.50 -3.37
C ASN A 53 -13.14 18.22 -2.22
N GLU A 54 -14.45 18.44 -2.38
CA GLU A 54 -15.27 19.06 -1.33
C GLU A 54 -15.21 18.23 -0.04
N THR A 55 -14.83 18.90 1.04
CA THR A 55 -14.77 18.33 2.38
C THR A 55 -16.17 18.22 2.94
N VAL A 56 -16.47 17.11 3.61
CA VAL A 56 -17.83 16.84 4.08
C VAL A 56 -17.92 16.94 5.60
N TRP A 57 -17.04 16.27 6.32
CA TRP A 57 -17.03 16.28 7.78
C TRP A 57 -15.59 16.18 8.30
N LEU A 58 -15.25 16.99 9.31
CA LEU A 58 -13.90 17.09 9.90
C LEU A 58 -12.78 17.44 8.89
N GLY A 59 -13.11 18.15 7.81
CA GLY A 59 -12.13 18.47 6.75
C GLY A 59 -11.74 17.27 5.88
N LEU A 60 -12.42 16.12 6.05
CA LEU A 60 -12.21 14.92 5.24
C LEU A 60 -13.27 14.80 4.14
N THR A 61 -12.84 14.29 2.99
CA THR A 61 -13.70 14.00 1.83
C THR A 61 -14.43 12.66 2.00
N ARG A 62 -15.59 12.45 1.35
CA ARG A 62 -16.33 11.17 1.42
C ARG A 62 -15.44 9.95 1.09
N PRO A 63 -14.54 10.01 0.08
CA PRO A 63 -13.66 8.89 -0.21
C PRO A 63 -12.61 8.65 0.89
N GLN A 64 -12.13 9.69 1.59
CA GLN A 64 -11.19 9.54 2.71
C GLN A 64 -11.81 8.75 3.88
N TRP A 65 -13.10 8.96 4.15
CA TRP A 65 -13.84 8.17 5.14
C TRP A 65 -13.95 6.69 4.78
N PHE A 66 -14.04 6.35 3.49
CA PHE A 66 -14.05 4.96 3.03
C PHE A 66 -12.65 4.33 3.02
N LEU A 67 -11.63 5.15 2.80
CA LEU A 67 -10.23 4.73 2.80
C LEU A 67 -9.69 4.44 4.20
N LEU A 68 -10.13 5.18 5.23
CA LEU A 68 -9.73 4.95 6.63
C LEU A 68 -9.90 3.50 7.10
N PRO A 69 -11.11 2.89 7.07
CA PRO A 69 -11.29 1.51 7.50
C PRO A 69 -10.57 0.53 6.58
N SER A 70 -10.44 0.85 5.29
CA SER A 70 -9.68 0.02 4.33
C SER A 70 -8.19 -0.05 4.69
N VAL A 71 -7.58 1.10 5.03
CA VAL A 71 -6.17 1.17 5.46
C VAL A 71 -5.97 0.42 6.77
N VAL A 72 -6.89 0.56 7.74
CA VAL A 72 -6.82 -0.17 9.02
C VAL A 72 -6.90 -1.68 8.80
N LEU A 73 -7.86 -2.16 7.99
CA LEU A 73 -8.02 -3.58 7.69
C LEU A 73 -6.74 -4.17 7.06
N ILE A 74 -6.16 -3.44 6.10
CA ILE A 74 -4.92 -3.82 5.43
C ILE A 74 -3.76 -3.85 6.44
N ALA A 75 -3.63 -2.84 7.30
CA ALA A 75 -2.57 -2.77 8.32
C ALA A 75 -2.66 -3.96 9.29
N VAL A 76 -3.87 -4.34 9.72
CA VAL A 76 -4.09 -5.52 10.55
C VAL A 76 -3.67 -6.81 9.81
N ARG A 77 -4.05 -6.95 8.54
CA ARG A 77 -3.69 -8.14 7.74
C ARG A 77 -2.19 -8.24 7.47
N LEU A 78 -1.52 -7.12 7.23
CA LEU A 78 -0.05 -7.06 7.11
C LEU A 78 0.62 -7.38 8.45
N GLY A 79 0.11 -6.84 9.56
CA GLY A 79 0.63 -7.14 10.90
C GLY A 79 0.53 -8.63 11.24
N TYR A 80 -0.57 -9.28 10.82
CA TYR A 80 -0.73 -10.72 10.95
C TYR A 80 0.26 -11.50 10.06
N GLY A 81 0.44 -11.09 8.80
CA GLY A 81 1.42 -11.71 7.88
C GLY A 81 2.87 -11.55 8.37
N TYR A 82 3.20 -10.39 8.94
CA TYR A 82 4.50 -10.12 9.54
C TYR A 82 4.75 -10.97 10.78
N ARG A 83 3.75 -11.12 11.67
CA ARG A 83 3.84 -12.02 12.83
C ARG A 83 3.97 -13.49 12.45
N ARG A 84 3.46 -13.88 11.28
CA ARG A 84 3.58 -15.23 10.71
C ARG A 84 4.88 -15.45 9.93
N GLY A 85 5.76 -14.44 9.82
CA GLY A 85 7.05 -14.54 9.13
C GLY A 85 6.96 -14.54 7.60
N HIS A 86 5.81 -14.16 7.02
CA HIS A 86 5.61 -14.21 5.57
C HIS A 86 6.55 -13.28 4.78
N TYR A 87 7.10 -12.26 5.46
CA TYR A 87 8.01 -11.27 4.88
C TYR A 87 9.46 -11.46 5.29
N ASP A 88 9.82 -12.52 6.03
CA ASP A 88 11.20 -12.78 6.44
C ASP A 88 12.20 -12.90 5.26
N PRO A 89 11.83 -13.51 4.11
CA PRO A 89 12.70 -13.53 2.94
C PRO A 89 12.88 -12.14 2.29
N LEU A 90 11.90 -11.24 2.42
CA LEU A 90 12.00 -9.85 1.97
C LEU A 90 12.92 -9.02 2.87
N LEU A 91 12.83 -9.24 4.18
CA LEU A 91 13.54 -8.47 5.21
C LEU A 91 14.98 -8.96 5.44
N GLN A 92 15.44 -9.99 4.72
CA GLN A 92 16.79 -10.57 4.88
C GLN A 92 17.15 -10.86 6.34
N ARG A 93 16.15 -11.24 7.16
CA ARG A 93 16.35 -11.57 8.58
C ARG A 93 17.25 -12.79 8.82
N GLN A 94 17.64 -13.49 7.76
CA GLN A 94 18.63 -14.58 7.79
C GLN A 94 20.08 -14.10 8.00
N ALA A 95 20.37 -12.79 7.92
CA ALA A 95 21.74 -12.27 8.00
C ALA A 95 22.18 -11.79 9.39
N LEU A 96 21.37 -11.96 10.45
CA LEU A 96 21.81 -11.67 11.82
C LEU A 96 22.19 -12.99 12.52
N PRO A 97 23.48 -13.40 12.48
CA PRO A 97 23.98 -14.37 13.44
C PRO A 97 23.77 -13.82 14.85
N ALA A 98 23.28 -14.70 15.73
CA ALA A 98 23.06 -14.46 17.16
C ALA A 98 24.36 -14.11 17.88
#